data_AF-A0AAE4PZ84-F1
#
_entry.id   AF-A0AAE4PZ84-F1
#
_cell.length_a   1.000
_cell.length_b   1.000
_cell.length_c   1.000
_cell.angle_alpha   90.00
_cell.angle_beta   90.00
_cell.angle_gamma   90.00
#
_symmetry.space_group_name_H-M   'P 1'
#
loop_
_entity.id
_entity.type
_entity.pdbx_description
1 polymer ?
#
loop_
_entity_poly.entity_id
_entity_poly.type
_entity_poly.pdbx_seq_one_letter_code
_entity_poly.pdbx_strand_id
1 'polypeptide(L)'
;MLLGLFMLSAILIKTSLLGLGWISIGIGVGGYLFCRFYHINLADLLVKKFRRLFISGAILHLLLYLGLIVKLFLIDSLEDIPAFLISHLVFHHALCAMIAAALTFMAIGVYLSQQKLKQANITSPITN
;
A
#
# COMPACT_ATOMS: atom_id res chain seq x y z
N MET A 1 -10.42 -10.43 12.39
CA MET A 1 -9.23 -9.55 12.26
C MET A 1 -8.50 -9.72 10.92
N LEU A 2 -8.15 -10.93 10.48
CA LEU A 2 -7.49 -11.16 9.19
C LEU A 2 -8.25 -10.57 7.98
N LEU A 3 -9.57 -10.81 7.90
CA LEU A 3 -10.42 -10.25 6.85
C LEU A 3 -10.36 -8.71 6.82
N GLY A 4 -10.35 -8.06 8.00
CA GLY A 4 -10.25 -6.61 8.12
C GLY A 4 -8.94 -6.05 7.57
N LEU A 5 -7.82 -6.74 7.79
CA LEU A 5 -6.52 -6.35 7.21
C LEU A 5 -6.50 -6.48 5.69
N PHE A 6 -7.10 -7.54 5.15
CA PHE A 6 -7.26 -7.67 3.70
C PHE A 6 -8.18 -6.59 3.13
N MET A 7 -9.30 -6.29 3.79
CA MET A 7 -10.20 -5.22 3.37
C MET A 7 -9.48 -3.87 3.37
N LEU A 8 -8.73 -3.56 4.43
CA LEU A 8 -7.94 -2.33 4.52
C LEU A 8 -6.86 -2.26 3.43
N SER A 9 -6.20 -3.39 3.11
CA SER A 9 -5.25 -3.45 2.00
C SER A 9 -5.92 -3.23 0.63
N ALA A 10 -7.13 -3.76 0.41
CA ALA A 10 -7.88 -3.55 -0.81
C ALA A 10 -8.34 -2.09 -0.96
N ILE A 11 -8.78 -1.46 0.13
CA ILE A 11 -9.10 -0.03 0.15
C ILE A 11 -7.85 0.81 -0.13
N LEU A 12 -6.69 0.45 0.43
CA LEU A 12 -5.42 1.13 0.15
C LEU A 12 -5.05 1.04 -1.34
N ILE A 13 -5.16 -0.16 -1.94
CA ILE A 13 -4.89 -0.36 -3.37
C ILE A 13 -5.87 0.46 -4.22
N LYS A 14 -7.17 0.41 -3.91
CA LYS A 14 -8.20 1.13 -4.67
C LYS A 14 -8.02 2.66 -4.57
N THR A 15 -7.76 3.17 -3.37
CA THR A 15 -7.49 4.61 -3.18
C THR A 15 -6.21 5.05 -3.89
N SER A 16 -5.22 4.17 -3.97
CA SER A 16 -4.00 4.41 -4.77
C SER A 16 -4.35 4.53 -6.26
N LEU A 17 -5.16 3.63 -6.81
CA LEU A 17 -5.60 3.71 -8.22
C LEU A 17 -6.41 4.96 -8.54
N LEU A 18 -7.16 5.49 -7.57
CA LEU A 18 -7.91 6.74 -7.72
C LEU A 18 -7.02 7.99 -7.64
N GLY A 19 -5.73 7.85 -7.34
CA GLY A 19 -4.82 8.99 -7.14
C GLY A 19 -5.08 9.76 -5.84
N LEU A 20 -5.78 9.16 -4.87
CA LEU A 20 -6.07 9.81 -3.58
C LEU A 20 -4.90 9.61 -2.59
N GLY A 21 -3.70 10.01 -2.98
CA GLY A 21 -2.46 9.67 -2.27
C GLY A 21 -2.46 10.07 -0.80
N TRP A 22 -2.98 11.25 -0.43
CA TRP A 22 -3.08 11.67 0.99
C TRP A 22 -3.93 10.72 1.83
N ILE A 23 -5.05 10.25 1.26
CA ILE A 23 -5.92 9.28 1.90
C ILE A 23 -5.21 7.93 2.00
N SER A 24 -4.49 7.53 0.94
CA SER A 24 -3.67 6.31 0.95
C SER A 24 -2.55 6.35 1.99
N ILE A 25 -1.91 7.50 2.23
CA ILE A 25 -0.95 7.67 3.32
C ILE A 25 -1.63 7.47 4.66
N GLY A 26 -2.79 8.10 4.89
CA GLY A 26 -3.56 7.95 6.12
C GLY A 26 -3.94 6.48 6.40
N ILE A 27 -4.42 5.78 5.37
CA ILE A 27 -4.76 4.35 5.46
C ILE A 27 -3.52 3.48 5.70
N GLY A 28 -2.40 3.77 5.02
CA GLY A 28 -1.14 3.05 5.18
C GLY A 28 -0.56 3.22 6.60
N VAL A 29 -0.50 4.45 7.10
CA VAL A 29 -0.05 4.74 8.47
C VAL A 29 -1.02 4.13 9.49
N GLY A 30 -2.32 4.30 9.29
CA GLY A 30 -3.35 3.71 10.16
C GLY A 30 -3.28 2.19 10.22
N GLY A 31 -3.14 1.51 9.07
CA GLY A 31 -2.98 0.06 9.00
C GLY A 31 -1.68 -0.44 9.64
N TYR A 32 -0.59 0.32 9.50
CA TYR A 32 0.67 0.04 10.18
C TYR A 32 0.54 0.15 11.70
N LEU A 33 -0.05 1.24 12.20
CA LEU A 33 -0.27 1.49 13.63
C LEU A 33 -1.21 0.44 14.22
N PHE A 34 -2.28 0.09 13.50
CA PHE A 34 -3.19 -0.98 13.90
C PHE A 34 -2.45 -2.31 14.07
N CYS A 35 -1.58 -2.68 13.13
CA CYS A 35 -0.75 -3.89 13.25
C CYS A 35 0.32 -3.80 14.35
N ARG A 36 0.68 -2.60 14.82
CA ARG A 36 1.72 -2.39 15.83
C ARG A 36 1.16 -2.34 17.25
N PHE A 37 0.02 -1.70 17.45
CA PHE A 37 -0.55 -1.46 18.78
C PHE A 37 -1.58 -2.50 19.21
N TYR A 38 -2.33 -3.09 18.27
CA TYR A 38 -3.27 -4.16 18.63
C TYR A 38 -2.55 -5.51 18.67
N HIS A 39 -2.81 -6.28 19.73
CA HIS A 39 -2.36 -7.65 19.84
C HIS A 39 -3.18 -8.52 18.87
N ILE A 40 -2.64 -8.69 17.65
CA ILE A 40 -3.30 -9.46 16.61
C ILE A 40 -3.00 -10.94 16.84
N ASN A 41 -4.04 -11.73 17.14
CA ASN A 41 -3.93 -13.19 17.22
C ASN A 41 -3.81 -13.82 15.82
N LEU A 42 -2.74 -13.45 15.11
CA LEU A 42 -2.33 -13.93 13.81
C LEU A 42 -0.85 -14.36 13.92
N ALA A 43 -0.42 -15.29 13.07
CA ALA A 43 0.99 -15.66 13.00
C ALA A 43 1.88 -14.43 12.77
N ASP A 44 2.97 -14.31 13.53
CA ASP A 44 3.91 -13.17 13.48
C ASP A 44 4.42 -12.87 12.07
N LEU A 45 4.65 -13.92 11.28
CA LEU A 45 5.07 -13.79 9.89
C LEU A 45 4.05 -12.99 9.06
N LEU A 46 2.76 -13.25 9.28
CA LEU A 46 1.67 -12.60 8.56
C LEU A 46 1.51 -11.14 8.98
N VAL A 47 1.59 -10.87 10.29
CA VAL A 47 1.57 -9.50 10.84
C VAL A 47 2.73 -8.67 10.29
N LYS A 48 3.95 -9.23 10.26
CA LYS A 48 5.13 -8.56 9.67
C LYS A 48 4.92 -8.23 8.18
N LYS A 49 4.32 -9.13 7.41
CA LYS A 49 4.04 -8.88 5.98
C LYS A 49 2.97 -7.81 5.76
N PHE A 50 1.87 -7.83 6.54
CA PHE A 50 0.87 -6.75 6.50
C PHE A 50 1.48 -5.41 6.88
N ARG A 51 2.29 -5.37 7.96
CA ARG A 51 2.97 -4.16 8.39
C ARG A 51 3.88 -3.59 7.29
N ARG A 52 4.61 -4.47 6.59
CA ARG A 52 5.44 -4.09 5.43
C ARG A 52 4.59 -3.54 4.28
N LEU A 53 3.45 -4.15 3.97
CA LEU A 53 2.54 -3.68 2.93
C LEU A 53 2.05 -2.26 3.23
N PHE A 54 1.54 -2.03 4.44
CA PHE A 54 0.99 -0.74 4.85
C PHE A 54 2.03 0.37 4.89
N ILE A 55 3.21 0.11 5.46
CA ILE A 55 4.28 1.12 5.50
C ILE A 55 4.87 1.39 4.12
N SER A 56 4.98 0.38 3.26
CA SER A 56 5.45 0.56 1.87
C SER A 56 4.48 1.45 1.10
N GLY A 57 3.17 1.25 1.27
CA GLY A 57 2.16 2.11 0.67
C GLY A 57 2.28 3.57 1.10
N ALA A 58 2.40 3.82 2.40
CA ALA A 58 2.57 5.17 2.94
C ALA A 58 3.86 5.84 2.43
N ILE A 59 4.99 5.14 2.47
CA ILE A 59 6.29 5.68 2.02
C ILE A 59 6.27 5.96 0.51
N LEU A 60 5.75 5.03 -0.30
CA LEU A 60 5.71 5.21 -1.75
C LEU A 60 4.86 6.41 -2.16
N HIS A 61 3.69 6.60 -1.53
CA HIS A 61 2.85 7.77 -1.77
C HIS A 61 3.51 9.06 -1.27
N LEU A 62 4.20 9.01 -0.13
CA LEU A 62 4.95 10.16 0.37
C LEU A 62 6.08 10.57 -0.59
N LEU A 63 6.83 9.60 -1.11
CA LEU A 63 7.88 9.84 -2.12
C LEU A 63 7.30 10.39 -3.42
N LEU A 64 6.15 9.89 -3.87
CA LEU A 64 5.44 10.39 -5.03
C LEU A 64 5.07 11.87 -4.85
N TYR A 65 4.51 12.25 -3.70
CA TYR A 65 4.22 13.67 -3.43
C TYR A 65 5.48 14.52 -3.33
N LEU A 66 6.56 14.00 -2.74
CA LEU A 66 7.83 14.70 -2.70
C LEU A 66 8.35 14.98 -4.12
N GLY A 67 8.27 13.99 -5.02
CA GLY A 67 8.63 14.15 -6.43
C GLY A 67 7.74 15.15 -7.17
N LEU A 68 6.43 15.17 -6.88
CA LEU A 68 5.51 16.16 -7.46
C LEU A 68 5.81 17.58 -6.97
N ILE A 69 6.20 17.76 -5.71
CA ILE A 69 6.62 19.05 -5.16
C ILE A 69 7.89 19.54 -5.88
N VAL A 70 8.88 18.67 -6.06
CA VAL A 70 10.09 19.00 -6.82
C VAL A 70 9.75 19.43 -8.25
N LYS A 71 8.80 18.74 -8.90
CA LYS A 71 8.34 19.09 -10.25
C LYS A 71 7.73 20.49 -10.33
N LEU A 72 7.10 20.97 -9.26
CA LEU A 72 6.50 22.30 -9.20
C LEU A 72 7.55 23.42 -9.32
N PHE A 73 8.78 23.17 -8.86
CA PHE A 73 9.90 24.11 -8.96
C PHE A 73 10.55 24.14 -10.36
N LEU A 74 10.11 23.29 -11.29
CA LEU A 74 10.62 23.22 -12.68
C LEU A 74 9.73 24.01 -13.66
N ILE A 75 8.78 24.80 -13.18
CA ILE A 75 7.94 25.66 -14.02
C ILE A 75 8.68 26.97 -14.23
N ASP A 76 9.08 27.24 -15.47
CA ASP A 76 9.85 28.44 -15.84
C ASP A 76 8.94 29.62 -16.24
N SER A 77 7.74 29.35 -16.79
CA SER A 77 6.82 30.40 -17.26
C SER A 77 5.34 30.10 -16.99
N LEU A 78 4.49 31.14 -16.97
CA LEU A 78 3.04 31.00 -16.81
C LEU A 78 2.37 30.33 -18.03
N GLU A 79 2.99 30.39 -19.21
CA GLU A 79 2.49 29.70 -20.42
C GLU A 79 2.62 28.18 -20.32
N ASP A 80 3.51 27.67 -19.47
CA ASP A 80 3.74 26.24 -19.27
C ASP A 80 2.71 25.59 -18.33
N ILE A 81 1.84 26.37 -17.68
CA ILE A 81 0.86 25.88 -16.69
C ILE A 81 -0.06 24.78 -17.28
N PRO A 82 -0.66 24.94 -18.48
CA PRO A 82 -1.53 23.90 -19.05
C PRO A 82 -0.78 22.59 -19.34
N ALA A 83 0.43 22.70 -19.90
CA ALA A 83 1.29 21.54 -20.17
C ALA A 83 1.73 20.86 -18.87
N PHE A 84 2.06 21.66 -17.84
CA PHE A 84 2.38 21.17 -16.51
C PHE A 84 1.22 20.39 -15.89
N LEU A 85 -0.02 20.90 -15.95
CA LEU A 85 -1.20 20.24 -15.39
C LEU A 85 -1.47 18.88 -16.07
N ILE A 86 -1.40 18.81 -17.39
CA ILE A 86 -1.60 17.55 -18.13
C ILE A 86 -0.49 16.56 -17.77
N SER A 87 0.75 17.00 -17.84
CA SER A 87 1.92 16.18 -17.50
C SER A 87 1.87 15.73 -16.03
N HIS A 88 1.44 16.59 -15.11
CA HIS A 88 1.24 16.28 -13.70
C HIS A 88 0.18 15.19 -13.53
N LEU A 89 -0.99 15.35 -14.15
CA LEU A 89 -2.09 14.41 -14.02
C LEU A 89 -1.69 13.01 -14.52
N VAL A 90 -1.11 12.93 -15.72
CA VAL A 90 -0.67 11.66 -16.32
C VAL A 90 0.44 11.02 -15.49
N PHE A 91 1.47 11.78 -15.13
CA PHE A 91 2.60 11.27 -14.36
C PHE A 91 2.18 10.79 -12.97
N HIS A 92 1.36 11.58 -12.28
CA HIS A 92 0.81 11.23 -10.98
C HIS A 92 -0.02 9.94 -11.05
N HIS A 93 -0.97 9.83 -12.00
CA HIS A 93 -1.78 8.62 -12.15
C HIS A 93 -0.94 7.40 -12.54
N ALA A 94 0.04 7.54 -13.42
CA ALA A 94 0.92 6.45 -13.81
C ALA A 94 1.71 5.90 -12.61
N LEU A 95 2.29 6.79 -11.79
CA LEU A 95 2.99 6.37 -10.58
C LEU A 95 2.03 5.77 -9.54
N CYS A 96 0.85 6.35 -9.36
CA CYS A 96 -0.20 5.81 -8.49
C CYS A 96 -0.62 4.38 -8.90
N ALA A 97 -0.77 4.13 -10.21
CA ALA A 97 -1.05 2.80 -10.74
C ALA A 97 0.11 1.81 -10.48
N MET A 98 1.36 2.26 -10.65
CA MET A 98 2.54 1.46 -10.32
C MET A 98 2.61 1.10 -8.83
N ILE A 99 2.32 2.06 -7.94
CA ILE A 99 2.25 1.82 -6.49
C ILE A 99 1.14 0.80 -6.19
N ALA A 100 -0.05 0.97 -6.77
CA ALA A 100 -1.16 0.04 -6.59
C ALA A 100 -0.80 -1.39 -7.05
N ALA A 101 -0.11 -1.53 -8.18
CA ALA A 101 0.37 -2.81 -8.68
C ALA A 101 1.37 -3.46 -7.71
N ALA A 102 2.34 -2.69 -7.20
CA ALA A 102 3.30 -3.16 -6.20
C ALA A 102 2.61 -3.62 -4.90
N LEU A 103 1.65 -2.84 -4.40
CA LEU A 103 0.86 -3.19 -3.22
C LEU A 103 -0.01 -4.43 -3.44
N THR A 104 -0.59 -4.58 -4.64
CA THR A 104 -1.34 -5.78 -5.02
C THR A 104 -0.44 -7.01 -4.99
N PHE A 105 0.77 -6.92 -5.54
CA PHE A 105 1.75 -8.01 -5.48
C PHE A 105 2.12 -8.39 -4.04
N MET A 106 2.32 -7.39 -3.17
CA MET A 106 2.55 -7.64 -1.74
C MET A 106 1.34 -8.31 -1.07
N ALA A 107 0.12 -7.88 -1.38
CA ALA A 107 -1.11 -8.47 -0.85
C ALA A 107 -1.27 -9.95 -1.27
N ILE A 108 -0.98 -10.27 -2.53
CA ILE A 108 -0.93 -11.65 -3.03
C ILE A 108 0.12 -12.46 -2.25
N GLY A 109 1.30 -11.89 -2.02
CA GLY A 109 2.35 -12.53 -1.22
C GLY A 109 1.93 -12.82 0.23
N VAL A 110 1.10 -11.96 0.83
CA VAL A 110 0.49 -12.20 2.15
C VAL A 110 -0.50 -13.37 2.07
N TYR A 111 -1.40 -13.37 1.08
CA TYR A 111 -2.39 -14.42 0.87
C TYR A 111 -1.74 -15.80 0.67
N LEU A 112 -0.71 -15.90 -0.17
CA LEU A 112 0.03 -17.15 -0.37
C LEU A 112 0.70 -17.64 0.91
N SER A 113 1.17 -16.73 1.76
CA SER A 113 1.78 -17.10 3.06
C SER A 113 0.73 -17.64 4.02
N GLN A 114 -0.47 -17.06 4.03
CA GLN A 114 -1.60 -17.57 4.82
C GLN A 114 -2.01 -18.97 4.35
N GLN A 115 -2.11 -19.19 3.04
CA GLN A 115 -2.41 -20.50 2.44
C GLN A 115 -1.42 -21.58 2.92
N LYS A 116 -0.11 -21.27 2.88
CA LYS A 116 0.95 -22.17 3.36
C LYS A 116 0.82 -22.49 4.85
N LEU A 117 0.56 -21.48 5.69
CA LEU A 117 0.35 -21.68 7.13
C LEU A 117 -0.90 -22.51 7.43
N LYS A 118 -1.96 -22.35 6.63
CA LYS A 118 -3.19 -23.15 6.76
C LYS A 118 -2.92 -24.61 6.39
N GLN A 119 -2.20 -24.86 5.30
CA GLN A 119 -1.83 -26.22 4.88
C GLN A 119 -0.94 -26.91 5.91
N ALA A 120 0.08 -26.22 6.43
CA ALA A 120 0.99 -26.77 7.46
C ALA A 120 0.24 -27.25 8.71
N ASN A 121 -0.74 -26.48 9.19
CA ASN A 121 -1.60 -26.87 10.32
C ASN A 121 -2.51 -28.06 10.02
N ILE A 122 -2.93 -28.24 8.76
CA ILE A 122 -3.76 -29.39 8.34
C ILE A 122 -2.91 -30.66 8.24
N THR A 123 -1.66 -30.55 7.77
CA THR A 123 -0.72 -31.67 7.64
C THR A 123 -0.01 -32.05 8.93
N SER A 124 -0.18 -31.29 10.01
CA SER A 124 0.23 -31.66 11.38
C SER A 124 -0.99 -32.07 12.22
N PRO A 125 -1.74 -33.14 11.88
CA PRO A 125 -2.64 -33.72 12.85
C PRO A 125 -1.77 -34.38 13.92
N ILE A 126 -1.83 -33.85 15.13
CA ILE A 126 -1.61 -34.52 16.42
C ILE A 126 -1.00 -35.93 16.26
N THR A 127 0.33 -36.02 16.31
CA THR A 127 0.96 -37.22 16.84
C THR A 127 1.19 -36.96 18.32
N ASN A 128 0.28 -37.54 19.11
CA ASN A 128 0.22 -37.66 20.58
C ASN A 128 -0.01 -36.38 21.39
#